data_AF-A0A559JQK5-F1
#
_entry.id   AF-A0A559JQK5-F1
#
_cell.length_a   1.000
_cell.length_b   1.000
_cell.length_c   1.000
_cell.angle_alpha   90.00
_cell.angle_beta   90.00
_cell.angle_gamma   90.00
#
_symmetry.space_group_name_H-M   'P 1'
#
loop_
_entity.id
_entity.type
_entity.pdbx_description
1 polymer ?
#
loop_
_entity_poly.entity_id
_entity_poly.type
_entity_poly.pdbx_seq_one_letter_code
_entity_poly.pdbx_strand_id
1 'polypeptide(L)'
;MLEKYPEIKNMISDLYFGRNRRSLEPIMRPLHIHKKFIEACRAKNIPLNEYPFNTERLGIRALYRYLEKLSKQHFGRSATRYGHDAEQKAWNSGIGQQNRPATITPLQKVQFDAHRIDAIFGVKLLTPEGDEVLRILERFWILTVIDVATRNVLGYSVSLNKEYNASDVMICIRNCVIPHQKKC
;
A
#
# COMPACT_ATOMS: atom_id res chain seq x y z
N MET A 1 8.45 31.26 -8.58
CA MET A 1 9.90 31.02 -8.73
C MET A 1 10.20 29.70 -9.45
N LEU A 2 9.85 28.53 -8.89
CA LEU A 2 10.13 27.24 -9.56
C LEU A 2 9.41 27.05 -10.92
N GLU A 3 8.33 27.79 -11.17
CA GLU A 3 7.68 27.86 -12.48
C GLU A 3 8.45 28.74 -13.48
N LYS A 4 9.14 29.78 -13.01
CA LYS A 4 9.99 30.68 -13.79
C LYS A 4 11.34 30.02 -14.14
N TYR A 5 11.80 29.09 -13.30
CA TYR A 5 13.05 28.34 -13.47
C TYR A 5 12.81 26.82 -13.44
N PRO A 6 12.26 26.23 -14.52
CA PRO A 6 11.94 24.81 -14.57
C PRO A 6 13.17 23.90 -14.44
N GLU A 7 14.36 24.37 -14.84
CA GLU A 7 15.62 23.63 -14.65
C GLU A 7 15.92 23.36 -13.17
N ILE A 8 15.73 24.37 -12.30
CA ILE A 8 15.93 24.23 -10.85
C ILE A 8 14.90 23.26 -10.27
N LYS A 9 13.65 23.33 -10.75
CA LYS A 9 12.57 22.42 -10.35
C LYS A 9 12.90 20.96 -10.71
N ASN A 10 13.38 20.72 -11.92
CA ASN A 10 13.77 19.39 -12.40
C ASN A 10 14.96 18.85 -11.61
N MET A 11 15.98 19.68 -11.39
CA MET A 11 17.14 19.31 -10.55
C MET A 11 16.71 18.89 -9.13
N ILE A 12 15.83 19.65 -8.48
CA ILE A 12 15.33 19.29 -7.14
C ILE A 12 14.61 17.93 -7.16
N SER A 13 13.75 17.71 -8.15
CA SER A 13 13.04 16.44 -8.33
C SER A 13 14.02 15.27 -8.54
N ASP A 14 15.03 15.45 -9.41
CA ASP A 14 15.99 14.40 -9.72
C ASP A 14 16.90 14.06 -8.53
N LEU A 15 17.32 15.07 -7.76
CA LEU A 15 18.07 14.86 -6.51
C LEU A 15 17.22 14.19 -5.43
N TYR A 16 15.91 14.49 -5.39
CA TYR A 16 14.99 13.92 -4.41
C TYR A 16 14.67 12.45 -4.69
N PHE A 17 14.45 12.09 -5.97
CA PHE A 17 14.14 10.73 -6.41
C PHE A 17 15.35 9.88 -6.77
N GLY A 18 16.58 10.43 -6.71
CA GLY A 18 17.78 9.66 -7.03
C GLY A 18 17.99 9.34 -8.50
N ARG A 19 17.40 10.12 -9.42
CA ARG A 19 17.51 9.86 -10.87
C ARG A 19 18.88 10.18 -11.43
N ASN A 20 19.69 10.94 -10.70
CA ASN A 20 21.01 11.32 -11.15
C ASN A 20 22.02 10.21 -10.83
N ARG A 21 22.29 9.35 -11.82
CA ARG A 21 23.30 8.26 -11.75
C ARG A 21 24.74 8.72 -11.47
N ARG A 22 25.00 10.03 -11.35
CA ARG A 22 26.32 10.61 -11.10
C ARG A 22 26.68 10.76 -9.62
N SER A 23 25.76 10.55 -8.67
CA SER A 23 26.09 10.57 -7.23
C SER A 23 26.12 9.17 -6.62
N LEU A 24 27.16 8.91 -5.81
CA LEU A 24 27.31 7.69 -5.01
C LEU A 24 26.22 7.52 -3.95
N GLU A 25 25.58 8.62 -3.51
CA GLU A 25 24.37 8.58 -2.69
C GLU A 25 23.13 8.55 -3.60
N PRO A 26 22.37 7.44 -3.63
CA PRO A 26 21.16 7.35 -4.45
C PRO A 26 20.04 8.24 -3.93
N ILE A 27 20.02 8.63 -2.64
CA ILE A 27 18.94 9.41 -2.04
C ILE A 27 19.51 10.54 -1.21
N MET A 28 19.35 11.78 -1.70
CA MET A 28 19.91 12.96 -1.03
C MET A 28 19.02 13.44 0.12
N ARG A 29 19.62 13.77 1.27
CA ARG A 29 18.89 14.37 2.41
C ARG A 29 18.33 15.76 2.04
N PRO A 30 17.14 16.16 2.53
CA PRO A 30 16.54 17.47 2.22
C PRO A 30 17.46 18.67 2.47
N LEU A 31 18.33 18.59 3.49
CA LEU A 31 19.32 19.62 3.79
C LEU A 31 20.37 19.79 2.67
N HIS A 32 20.83 18.68 2.08
CA HIS A 32 21.79 18.72 0.97
C HIS A 32 21.13 19.21 -0.33
N ILE A 33 19.86 18.87 -0.54
CA ILE A 33 19.04 19.41 -1.64
C ILE A 33 18.91 20.93 -1.48
N HIS A 34 18.70 21.43 -0.26
CA HIS A 34 18.65 22.87 0.02
C HIS A 34 19.94 23.58 -0.36
N LYS A 35 21.11 23.05 0.04
CA LYS A 35 22.41 23.61 -0.34
C LYS A 35 22.56 23.73 -1.86
N LYS A 36 22.28 22.63 -2.60
CA LYS A 36 22.33 22.63 -4.07
C LYS A 36 21.31 23.57 -4.71
N PHE A 37 20.13 23.73 -4.11
CA PHE A 37 19.13 24.70 -4.55
C PHE A 37 19.67 26.13 -4.45
N ILE A 38 20.32 26.50 -3.35
CA ILE A 38 20.92 27.83 -3.19
C ILE A 38 22.07 28.05 -4.18
N GLU A 39 22.93 27.06 -4.36
CA GLU A 39 24.02 27.11 -5.35
C GLU A 39 23.48 27.30 -6.77
N ALA A 40 22.43 26.56 -7.15
CA ALA A 40 21.79 26.72 -8.45
C ALA A 40 21.16 28.11 -8.64
N CYS A 41 20.58 28.68 -7.58
CA CYS A 41 20.04 30.05 -7.61
C CYS A 41 21.16 31.10 -7.79
N ARG A 42 22.32 30.89 -7.15
CA ARG A 42 23.50 31.74 -7.33
C ARG A 42 24.06 31.63 -8.74
N ALA A 43 24.19 30.42 -9.26
CA ALA A 43 24.70 30.17 -10.62
C ALA A 43 23.81 30.79 -11.72
N LYS A 44 22.50 30.92 -11.46
CA LYS A 44 21.55 31.62 -12.34
C LYS A 44 21.47 33.13 -12.11
N ASN A 45 22.37 33.68 -11.28
CA ASN A 45 22.45 35.11 -10.95
C ASN A 45 21.09 35.69 -10.50
N ILE A 46 20.32 34.92 -9.72
CA ILE A 46 19.05 35.42 -9.17
C ILE A 46 19.38 36.56 -8.18
N PRO A 47 18.73 37.73 -8.32
CA PRO A 47 19.08 38.90 -7.53
C PRO A 47 18.73 38.70 -6.06
N LEU A 48 19.45 39.41 -5.17
CA LEU A 48 19.33 39.24 -3.71
C LEU A 48 17.95 39.65 -3.16
N ASN A 49 17.21 40.49 -3.89
CA ASN A 49 15.85 40.89 -3.55
C ASN A 49 14.78 39.88 -4.02
N GLU A 50 15.16 38.85 -4.78
CA GLU A 50 14.28 37.77 -5.20
C GLU A 50 14.42 36.54 -4.30
N TYR A 51 13.39 35.70 -4.31
CA TYR A 51 13.41 34.41 -3.62
C TYR A 51 14.46 33.47 -4.24
N PRO A 52 15.27 32.74 -3.44
CA PRO A 52 15.16 32.55 -1.99
C PRO A 52 15.93 33.57 -1.12
N PHE A 53 16.74 34.44 -1.72
CA PHE A 53 17.69 35.32 -1.01
C PHE A 53 17.01 36.42 -0.19
N ASN A 54 15.80 36.81 -0.58
CA ASN A 54 14.99 37.77 0.17
C ASN A 54 14.39 37.24 1.48
N THR A 55 14.72 36.00 1.87
CA THR A 55 14.26 35.40 3.14
C THR A 55 15.44 35.05 4.04
N GLU A 56 15.30 35.31 5.35
CA GLU A 56 16.32 35.02 6.37
C GLU A 56 16.82 33.56 6.32
N ARG A 57 15.90 32.62 6.11
CA ARG A 57 16.21 31.17 6.06
C ARG A 57 16.39 30.62 4.66
N LEU A 58 16.62 31.48 3.67
CA LEU A 58 16.87 31.10 2.27
C LEU A 58 15.85 30.08 1.74
N GLY A 59 14.57 30.26 2.06
CA GLY A 59 13.50 29.43 1.54
C GLY A 59 13.43 27.99 2.04
N ILE A 60 14.24 27.56 3.03
CA ILE A 60 14.35 26.15 3.45
C ILE A 60 13.01 25.50 3.83
N ARG A 61 12.15 26.23 4.57
CA ARG A 61 10.82 25.75 4.98
C ARG A 61 9.90 25.51 3.79
N ALA A 62 9.95 26.39 2.79
CA ALA A 62 9.16 26.25 1.58
C ALA A 62 9.65 25.08 0.71
N LEU A 63 10.98 24.88 0.64
CA LEU A 63 11.55 23.70 0.00
C LEU A 63 11.07 22.42 0.69
N TYR A 64 11.05 22.37 2.02
CA TYR A 64 10.61 21.18 2.75
C TYR A 64 9.14 20.85 2.46
N ARG A 65 8.26 21.86 2.50
CA ARG A 65 6.85 21.69 2.12
C ARG A 65 6.69 21.23 0.66
N TYR A 66 7.53 21.75 -0.24
CA TYR A 66 7.54 21.31 -1.63
C TYR A 66 7.96 19.84 -1.77
N LEU A 67 9.02 19.42 -1.08
CA LEU A 67 9.45 18.02 -1.07
C LEU A 67 8.40 17.08 -0.45
N GLU A 68 7.70 17.53 0.59
CA GLU A 68 6.58 16.77 1.17
C GLU A 68 5.41 16.64 0.19
N LYS A 69 5.05 17.72 -0.51
CA LYS A 69 4.05 17.69 -1.58
C LYS A 69 4.45 16.73 -2.70
N LEU A 70 5.72 16.78 -3.12
CA LEU A 70 6.28 15.91 -4.15
C LEU A 70 6.24 14.44 -3.71
N SER A 71 6.48 14.17 -2.42
CA SER A 71 6.38 12.84 -1.83
C SER A 71 4.97 12.27 -1.90
N LYS A 72 3.97 13.07 -1.51
CA LYS A 72 2.56 12.70 -1.55
C LYS A 72 2.06 12.45 -2.98
N GLN A 73 2.51 13.26 -3.94
CA GLN A 73 2.14 13.11 -5.35
C GLN A 73 2.74 11.87 -6.01
N HIS A 74 3.90 11.42 -5.54
CA HIS A 74 4.62 10.27 -6.09
C HIS A 74 4.89 9.22 -5.00
N PHE A 75 3.85 8.85 -4.25
CA PHE A 75 3.94 7.97 -3.08
C PHE A 75 4.77 6.71 -3.32
N GLY A 76 4.49 5.95 -4.39
CA GLY A 76 5.25 4.75 -4.74
C GLY A 76 6.74 5.00 -5.00
N ARG A 77 7.11 6.17 -5.54
CA ARG A 77 8.50 6.53 -5.82
C ARG A 77 9.20 7.20 -4.64
N SER A 78 8.46 7.75 -3.69
CA SER A 78 9.03 8.33 -2.47
C SER A 78 9.22 7.28 -1.37
N ALA A 79 8.49 6.17 -1.45
CA ALA A 79 8.66 5.03 -0.58
C ALA A 79 10.03 4.35 -0.69
N THR A 80 10.67 4.39 -1.87
CA THR A 80 12.05 3.94 -2.07
C THR A 80 13.06 4.65 -1.16
N ARG A 81 12.73 5.88 -0.71
CA ARG A 81 13.58 6.64 0.23
C ARG A 81 13.58 6.09 1.65
N TYR A 82 12.60 5.26 1.99
CA TYR A 82 12.42 4.69 3.32
C TYR A 82 12.85 3.21 3.40
N GLY A 83 13.47 2.70 2.33
CA GLY A 83 13.98 1.33 2.24
C GLY A 83 13.04 0.35 1.53
N HIS A 84 13.52 -0.88 1.36
CA HIS A 84 12.85 -1.93 0.58
C HIS A 84 11.48 -2.32 1.15
N ASP A 85 11.34 -2.35 2.49
CA ASP A 85 10.06 -2.66 3.15
C ASP A 85 8.99 -1.57 2.89
N ALA A 86 9.39 -0.30 2.91
CA ALA A 86 8.50 0.80 2.61
C ALA A 86 8.11 0.83 1.12
N GLU A 87 9.04 0.53 0.22
CA GLU A 87 8.78 0.36 -1.22
C GLU A 87 7.76 -0.75 -1.48
N GLN A 88 7.96 -1.92 -0.89
CA GLN A 88 7.05 -3.06 -1.01
C GLN A 88 5.66 -2.74 -0.44
N LYS A 89 5.61 -2.07 0.72
CA LYS A 89 4.35 -1.60 1.31
C LYS A 89 3.65 -0.58 0.41
N ALA A 90 4.37 0.39 -0.16
CA ALA A 90 3.78 1.38 -1.06
C ALA A 90 3.28 0.78 -2.37
N TRP A 91 3.98 -0.23 -2.90
CA TRP A 91 3.54 -0.99 -4.07
C TRP A 91 2.26 -1.78 -3.79
N ASN A 92 2.15 -2.38 -2.61
CA ASN A 92 1.03 -3.23 -2.21
C ASN A 92 -0.17 -2.47 -1.64
N SER A 93 0.02 -1.26 -1.12
CA SER A 93 -1.04 -0.48 -0.46
C SER A 93 -1.96 0.28 -1.42
N GLY A 94 -1.61 0.39 -2.71
CA GLY A 94 -2.58 0.74 -3.76
C GLY A 94 -3.29 2.10 -3.64
N ILE A 95 -2.88 3.00 -2.73
CA ILE A 95 -3.38 4.37 -2.66
C ILE A 95 -2.44 5.26 -3.49
N GLY A 96 -2.57 5.14 -4.81
CA GLY A 96 -1.77 5.89 -5.78
C GLY A 96 -1.60 5.08 -7.05
N GLN A 97 -1.97 5.70 -8.19
CA GLN A 97 -1.94 5.17 -9.56
C GLN A 97 -1.42 3.73 -9.64
N GLN A 98 -2.34 2.77 -9.64
CA GLN A 98 -2.04 1.40 -9.98
C GLN A 98 -1.31 1.47 -11.33
N ASN A 99 0.00 1.21 -11.35
CA ASN A 99 0.85 1.41 -12.53
C ASN A 99 0.40 0.56 -13.74
N ARG A 100 -0.59 -0.31 -13.54
CA ARG A 100 -1.35 -1.01 -14.56
C ARG A 100 -2.82 -1.07 -14.10
N PRO A 101 -3.72 -0.20 -14.59
CA PRO A 101 -5.14 -0.48 -14.50
C PRO A 101 -5.40 -1.67 -15.43
N ALA A 102 -5.27 -2.89 -14.91
CA ALA A 102 -5.85 -4.03 -15.58
C ALA A 102 -7.36 -3.88 -15.39
N THR A 103 -8.11 -3.76 -16.48
CA THR A 103 -9.57 -3.93 -16.44
C THR A 103 -9.82 -5.39 -16.06
N ILE A 104 -9.99 -5.65 -14.76
CA ILE A 104 -10.32 -6.99 -14.26
C ILE A 104 -11.82 -7.16 -14.47
N THR A 105 -12.21 -8.14 -15.29
CA THR A 105 -13.60 -8.52 -15.50
C THR A 105 -14.09 -9.33 -14.29
N PRO A 106 -15.37 -9.24 -13.88
CA PRO A 106 -15.91 -10.09 -12.81
C PRO A 106 -15.58 -11.57 -13.02
N LEU A 107 -15.21 -12.26 -11.94
CA LEU A 107 -14.82 -13.68 -11.91
C LEU A 107 -13.50 -14.02 -12.61
N GLN A 108 -12.79 -13.05 -13.19
CA GLN A 108 -11.48 -13.28 -13.83
C GLN A 108 -10.37 -13.57 -12.82
N LYS A 109 -10.44 -12.92 -11.66
CA LYS A 109 -9.46 -13.08 -10.57
C LYS A 109 -10.18 -13.07 -9.24
N VAL A 110 -9.89 -14.09 -8.44
CA VAL A 110 -10.39 -14.22 -7.08
C VAL A 110 -9.24 -14.19 -6.09
N GLN A 111 -9.52 -13.74 -4.87
CA GLN A 111 -8.60 -13.76 -3.74
C GLN A 111 -9.17 -14.68 -2.66
N PHE A 112 -8.34 -15.58 -2.17
CA PHE A 112 -8.62 -16.34 -0.97
C PHE A 112 -8.10 -15.58 0.25
N ASP A 113 -8.93 -15.47 1.28
CA ASP A 113 -8.54 -14.91 2.57
C ASP A 113 -9.09 -15.77 3.71
N ALA A 114 -8.32 -15.85 4.80
CA ALA A 114 -8.65 -16.64 5.98
C ALA A 114 -8.46 -15.78 7.23
N HIS A 115 -9.57 -15.56 7.95
CA HIS A 115 -9.58 -14.77 9.16
C HIS A 115 -9.66 -15.67 10.39
N ARG A 116 -8.69 -15.53 11.29
CA ARG A 116 -8.68 -16.23 12.57
C ARG A 116 -9.51 -15.46 13.59
N ILE A 117 -10.39 -16.15 14.29
CA ILE A 117 -11.12 -15.60 15.44
C ILE A 117 -10.62 -16.30 16.69
N ASP A 118 -10.03 -15.52 17.60
CA ASP A 118 -9.50 -15.99 18.88
C ASP A 118 -10.51 -15.66 20.00
N ALA A 119 -11.27 -16.66 20.44
CA ALA A 119 -12.23 -16.57 21.54
C ALA A 119 -12.69 -17.97 21.99
N ILE A 120 -13.22 -18.07 23.20
CA ILE A 120 -13.74 -19.34 23.74
C ILE A 120 -15.18 -19.53 23.27
N PHE A 121 -15.42 -20.57 22.48
CA PHE A 121 -16.72 -20.92 21.93
C PHE A 121 -17.15 -22.30 22.42
N GLY A 122 -18.41 -22.42 22.85
CA GLY A 122 -19.06 -23.71 23.05
C GLY A 122 -19.86 -24.09 21.79
N VAL A 123 -19.34 -24.98 20.96
CA VAL A 123 -20.01 -25.45 19.75
C VAL A 123 -20.71 -26.77 20.04
N LYS A 124 -22.03 -26.81 19.86
CA LYS A 124 -22.79 -28.06 19.87
C LYS A 124 -22.70 -28.72 18.52
N LEU A 125 -22.15 -29.93 18.48
CA LEU A 125 -22.07 -30.76 17.28
C LEU A 125 -23.08 -31.90 17.41
N LEU A 126 -23.79 -32.20 16.34
CA LEU A 126 -24.58 -33.41 16.23
C LEU A 126 -23.67 -34.52 15.68
N THR A 127 -23.61 -35.65 16.37
CA THR A 127 -22.95 -36.84 15.82
C THR A 127 -23.82 -37.47 14.73
N PRO A 128 -23.25 -38.32 13.86
CA PRO A 128 -24.03 -39.09 12.89
C PRO A 128 -25.14 -39.93 13.53
N GLU A 129 -24.95 -40.34 14.79
CA GLU A 129 -25.91 -41.12 15.58
C GLU A 129 -27.03 -40.27 16.21
N GLY A 130 -26.92 -38.95 16.15
CA GLY A 130 -27.94 -38.01 16.65
C GLY A 130 -27.63 -37.39 18.02
N ASP A 131 -26.50 -37.71 18.63
CA ASP A 131 -26.13 -37.19 19.95
C ASP A 131 -25.59 -35.76 19.88
N GLU A 132 -25.97 -34.91 20.84
CA GLU A 132 -25.38 -33.58 21.00
C GLU A 132 -24.07 -33.65 21.80
N VAL A 133 -22.96 -33.28 21.18
CA VAL A 133 -21.66 -33.17 21.82
C VAL A 133 -21.23 -31.71 21.91
N LEU A 134 -21.00 -31.21 23.12
CA LEU A 134 -20.44 -29.89 23.33
C LEU A 134 -18.91 -29.93 23.16
N ARG A 135 -18.40 -29.18 22.18
CA ARG A 135 -16.98 -28.95 21.97
C ARG A 135 -16.62 -27.52 22.34
N ILE A 136 -15.62 -27.37 23.20
CA ILE A 136 -15.02 -26.06 23.47
C ILE A 136 -13.93 -25.80 22.42
N LEU A 137 -14.03 -24.67 21.73
CA LEU A 137 -13.04 -24.18 20.78
C LEU A 137 -12.43 -22.88 21.31
N GLU A 138 -11.11 -22.77 21.29
CA GLU A 138 -10.41 -21.52 21.65
C GLU A 138 -10.21 -20.59 20.45
N ARG A 139 -10.38 -21.15 19.24
CA ARG A 139 -10.21 -20.44 17.98
C ARG A 139 -10.90 -21.20 16.87
N PHE A 140 -11.32 -20.47 15.83
CA PHE A 140 -11.71 -21.04 14.55
C PHE A 140 -11.35 -20.09 13.42
N TRP A 141 -11.44 -20.57 12.18
CA TRP A 141 -11.11 -19.80 10.98
C TRP A 141 -12.33 -19.60 10.10
N ILE A 142 -12.52 -18.37 9.63
CA ILE A 142 -13.47 -18.05 8.56
C ILE A 142 -12.67 -17.93 7.28
N LEU A 143 -12.98 -18.80 6.32
CA LEU A 143 -12.36 -18.81 5.00
C LEU A 143 -13.32 -18.13 4.03
N THR A 144 -12.81 -17.27 3.17
CA THR A 144 -13.60 -16.56 2.15
C THR A 144 -12.87 -16.52 0.83
N VAL A 145 -13.64 -16.52 -0.26
CA VAL A 145 -13.14 -16.22 -1.59
C VAL A 145 -13.86 -14.99 -2.11
N ILE A 146 -13.09 -13.99 -2.50
CA ILE A 146 -13.58 -12.66 -2.88
C ILE A 146 -13.21 -12.38 -4.33
N ASP A 147 -14.18 -11.96 -5.14
CA ASP A 147 -13.91 -11.48 -6.49
C ASP A 147 -13.17 -10.13 -6.46
N VAL A 148 -12.06 -10.02 -7.18
CA VAL A 148 -11.22 -8.81 -7.14
C VAL A 148 -11.88 -7.63 -7.84
N ALA A 149 -12.68 -7.87 -8.88
CA ALA A 149 -13.32 -6.82 -9.66
C ALA A 149 -14.51 -6.19 -8.91
N THR A 150 -15.36 -7.02 -8.30
CA THR A 150 -16.62 -6.58 -7.66
C THR A 150 -16.56 -6.49 -6.14
N ARG A 151 -15.54 -7.09 -5.51
CA ARG A 151 -15.43 -7.28 -4.05
C ARG A 151 -16.55 -8.14 -3.43
N ASN A 152 -17.33 -8.83 -4.25
CA ASN A 152 -18.32 -9.77 -3.74
C ASN A 152 -17.65 -11.02 -3.17
N VAL A 153 -18.13 -11.48 -2.02
CA VAL A 153 -17.78 -12.79 -1.47
C VAL A 153 -18.50 -13.85 -2.30
N LEU A 154 -17.73 -14.66 -3.03
CA LEU A 154 -18.25 -15.73 -3.87
C LEU A 154 -18.63 -16.95 -3.07
N GLY A 155 -17.94 -17.20 -1.96
CA GLY A 155 -18.22 -18.31 -1.06
C GLY A 155 -17.40 -18.20 0.21
N TYR A 156 -17.86 -18.92 1.23
CA TYR A 156 -17.22 -18.95 2.53
C TYR A 156 -17.40 -20.32 3.20
N SER A 157 -16.51 -20.63 4.13
CA SER A 157 -16.61 -21.78 5.02
C SER A 157 -16.01 -21.45 6.39
N VAL A 158 -16.32 -22.29 7.39
CA VAL A 158 -15.75 -22.17 8.73
C VAL A 158 -15.00 -23.45 9.04
N SER A 159 -13.72 -23.32 9.40
CA SER A 159 -12.92 -24.43 9.93
C SER A 159 -12.92 -24.37 11.45
N LEU A 160 -13.49 -25.40 12.08
CA LEU A 160 -13.50 -25.55 13.54
C LEU A 160 -12.18 -26.12 14.08
N ASN A 161 -11.24 -26.44 13.20
CA ASN A 161 -9.92 -26.88 13.60
C ASN A 161 -9.09 -25.70 14.14
N LYS A 162 -8.06 -26.02 14.92
CA LYS A 162 -7.11 -25.02 15.44
C LYS A 162 -6.48 -24.20 14.30
N GLU A 163 -6.17 -24.87 13.19
CA GLU A 163 -5.65 -24.31 11.94
C GLU A 163 -6.46 -24.91 10.79
N TYR A 164 -6.75 -24.12 9.76
CA TYR A 164 -7.38 -24.64 8.55
C TYR A 164 -6.40 -25.46 7.74
N ASN A 165 -6.91 -26.42 6.98
CA ASN A 165 -6.10 -27.29 6.11
C ASN A 165 -6.55 -27.22 4.65
N ALA A 166 -5.89 -28.00 3.79
CA ALA A 166 -6.21 -28.06 2.36
C ALA A 166 -7.68 -28.46 2.09
N SER A 167 -8.26 -29.36 2.89
CA SER A 167 -9.66 -29.77 2.75
C SER A 167 -10.62 -28.62 3.05
N ASP A 168 -10.33 -27.79 4.07
CA ASP A 168 -11.15 -26.61 4.40
C ASP A 168 -11.15 -25.59 3.25
N VAL A 169 -9.98 -25.40 2.61
CA VAL A 169 -9.84 -24.56 1.41
C VAL A 169 -10.66 -25.13 0.25
N MET A 170 -10.58 -26.44 0.01
CA MET A 170 -11.36 -27.11 -1.04
C MET A 170 -12.87 -26.98 -0.80
N ILE A 171 -13.33 -27.07 0.45
CA ILE A 171 -14.74 -26.83 0.81
C ILE A 171 -15.12 -25.38 0.54
N CYS A 172 -14.27 -24.42 0.89
CA CYS A 172 -14.52 -23.00 0.61
C CYS A 172 -14.66 -22.75 -0.91
N ILE A 173 -13.75 -23.28 -1.72
CA ILE A 173 -13.80 -23.17 -3.18
C ILE A 173 -15.06 -23.85 -3.74
N ARG A 174 -15.41 -25.04 -3.23
CA ARG A 174 -16.64 -25.73 -3.62
C ARG A 174 -17.88 -24.86 -3.38
N ASN A 175 -17.96 -24.18 -2.23
CA ASN A 175 -19.07 -23.29 -1.90
C ASN A 175 -19.15 -22.06 -2.81
N CYS A 176 -18.06 -21.69 -3.50
CA CYS A 176 -18.07 -20.59 -4.47
C CYS A 176 -18.73 -20.97 -5.80
N VAL A 177 -18.66 -22.25 -6.16
CA VAL A 177 -19.13 -22.77 -7.45
C VAL A 177 -20.55 -23.32 -7.35
N ILE A 178 -20.92 -23.85 -6.19
CA ILE A 178 -22.26 -24.40 -5.95
C ILE A 178 -23.25 -23.25 -5.74
N PRO A 179 -24.46 -23.31 -6.34
CA PRO A 179 -25.50 -22.33 -6.09
C PRO A 179 -25.82 -22.18 -4.61
N HIS A 180 -25.88 -20.93 -4.15
CA HIS A 180 -26.25 -20.63 -2.77
C HIS A 180 -27.70 -21.00 -2.54
N GLN A 181 -27.96 -21.84 -1.55
CA GLN A 181 -29.32 -22.10 -1.12
C GLN A 181 -29.86 -20.86 -0.41
N LYS A 182 -31.02 -20.36 -0.85
CA LYS A 182 -31.76 -19.36 -0.07
C LYS A 182 -32.19 -20.04 1.23
N LYS A 183 -31.76 -19.49 2.36
CA LYS A 183 -32.37 -19.82 3.64
C LYS A 183 -33.72 -19.09 3.68
N CYS A 184 -34.79 -19.87 3.64
CA CYS A 184 -36.16 -19.41 3.87
C CYS A 184 -36.35 -19.06 5.35
#